data_AF-A0AA35VSI2-F1
#
_entry.id   AF-A0AA35VSI2-F1
#
_cell.length_a   1.000
_cell.length_b   1.000
_cell.length_c   1.000
_cell.angle_alpha   90.00
_cell.angle_beta   90.00
_cell.angle_gamma   90.00
#
_symmetry.space_group_name_H-M   'P 1'
#
loop_
_entity.id
_entity.type
_entity.pdbx_description
1 polymer ?
#
loop_
_entity_poly.entity_id
_entity_poly.type
_entity_poly.pdbx_seq_one_letter_code
_entity_poly.pdbx_strand_id
1 'polypeptide(L)'
;MAKDDALVVEVQYNGNFFPRPFTYFDPDKKKIRYANFKDKGYSEFIAHLELITRRMCKDVYYCPDGQTLCRGFATLQNDCDYHEFLEYLHDKKKVTVYVDHFREPLFDWIEMEEPEVEDDTNSNEDEVDVIDKEV
;
A
#
# COMPACT_ATOMS: atom_id res chain seq x y z
N MET A 1 -6.71 -0.15 -27.92
CA MET A 1 -5.81 -1.04 -27.14
C MET A 1 -4.52 -0.27 -26.84
N ALA A 2 -4.58 0.75 -25.98
CA ALA A 2 -3.46 1.65 -25.67
C ALA A 2 -3.47 2.08 -24.19
N LYS A 3 -3.83 1.15 -23.29
CA LYS A 3 -3.96 1.45 -21.85
C LYS A 3 -2.74 0.97 -21.06
N ASP A 4 -2.17 -0.16 -21.43
CA ASP A 4 -1.14 -0.86 -20.64
C ASP A 4 0.24 -0.20 -20.73
N ASP A 5 0.60 0.40 -21.88
CA ASP A 5 1.92 1.01 -22.10
C ASP A 5 2.17 2.26 -21.26
N ALA A 6 1.11 2.87 -20.72
CA ALA A 6 1.19 4.03 -19.83
C ALA A 6 1.19 3.66 -18.34
N LEU A 7 0.91 2.39 -17.99
CA LEU A 7 0.86 1.96 -16.60
C LEU A 7 2.27 1.86 -16.02
N VAL A 8 2.45 2.50 -14.87
CA VAL A 8 3.72 2.55 -14.15
C VAL A 8 3.51 2.18 -12.69
N VAL A 9 4.45 1.42 -12.15
CA VAL A 9 4.54 1.10 -10.73
C VAL A 9 5.69 1.87 -10.14
N GLU A 10 5.46 2.49 -8.98
CA GLU A 10 6.53 3.04 -8.17
C GLU A 10 7.07 1.96 -7.24
N VAL A 11 8.37 1.72 -7.31
CA VAL A 11 9.11 0.82 -6.41
C VAL A 11 9.86 1.70 -5.42
N GLN A 12 9.62 1.48 -4.13
CA GLN A 12 10.30 2.12 -3.02
C GLN A 12 11.17 1.09 -2.31
N TYR A 13 12.44 1.43 -2.09
CA TYR A 13 13.44 0.53 -1.49
C TYR A 13 14.47 1.33 -0.71
N ASN A 14 15.31 0.66 0.09
CA ASN A 14 16.34 1.30 0.95
C ASN A 14 15.84 2.34 1.98
N GLY A 15 14.53 2.51 2.15
CA GLY A 15 13.95 3.26 3.26
C GLY A 15 13.85 2.41 4.53
N ASN A 16 13.34 3.01 5.60
CA ASN A 16 13.11 2.34 6.88
C ASN A 16 11.61 2.33 7.20
N PHE A 17 11.09 1.19 7.64
CA PHE A 17 9.76 1.14 8.20
C PHE A 17 9.78 1.65 9.64
N PHE A 18 8.80 2.50 9.97
CA PHE A 18 8.57 2.98 11.31
C PHE A 18 7.24 2.39 11.80
N PRO A 19 7.15 1.89 13.04
CA PRO A 19 5.93 1.24 13.52
C PRO A 19 4.83 2.22 13.94
N ARG A 20 5.14 3.49 14.27
CA ARG A 20 4.17 4.47 14.78
C ARG A 20 4.49 5.90 14.34
N PRO A 21 3.70 6.50 13.43
CA PRO A 21 2.70 5.83 12.59
C PRO A 21 3.37 4.81 11.65
N PHE A 22 2.64 3.77 11.22
CA PHE A 22 3.19 2.78 10.28
C PHE A 22 3.47 3.42 8.92
N THR A 23 4.74 3.74 8.68
CA THR A 23 5.18 4.50 7.51
C THR A 23 6.51 3.99 6.98
N TYR A 24 6.79 4.30 5.71
CA TYR A 24 8.06 4.00 5.06
C TYR A 24 8.80 5.31 4.77
N PHE A 25 9.91 5.52 5.47
CA PHE A 25 10.62 6.80 5.49
C PHE A 25 11.93 6.76 4.70
N ASP A 26 12.20 7.87 4.00
CA ASP A 26 13.39 8.12 3.18
C ASP A 26 13.76 7.01 2.17
N PRO A 27 12.81 6.53 1.33
CA PRO A 27 13.15 5.50 0.36
C PRO A 27 13.75 6.06 -0.93
N ASP A 28 14.62 5.27 -1.54
CA ASP A 28 14.91 5.36 -2.96
C ASP A 28 13.66 5.02 -3.76
N LYS A 29 13.37 5.80 -4.80
CA LYS A 29 12.17 5.62 -5.64
C LYS A 29 12.54 5.34 -7.08
N LYS A 30 11.89 4.34 -7.68
CA LYS A 30 12.08 4.02 -9.09
C LYS A 30 10.77 3.65 -9.75
N LYS A 31 10.54 4.16 -10.96
CA LYS A 31 9.34 3.83 -11.73
C LYS A 31 9.67 2.75 -12.75
N ILE A 32 8.88 1.68 -12.75
CA ILE A 32 8.96 0.59 -13.73
C ILE A 32 7.67 0.56 -14.54
N ARG A 33 7.78 0.29 -15.85
CA ARG A 33 6.62 0.19 -16.74
C ARG A 33 5.99 -1.18 -16.61
N TYR A 34 4.67 -1.25 -16.55
CA TYR A 34 3.90 -2.49 -16.52
C TYR A 34 4.28 -3.44 -17.67
N ALA A 35 4.46 -2.89 -18.87
CA ALA A 35 4.90 -3.65 -20.05
C ALA A 35 6.21 -4.42 -19.87
N ASN A 36 7.07 -4.04 -18.91
CA ASN A 36 8.34 -4.75 -18.66
C ASN A 36 8.16 -6.06 -17.89
N PHE A 37 7.03 -6.24 -17.19
CA PHE A 37 6.82 -7.37 -16.29
C PHE A 37 5.44 -8.04 -16.39
N LYS A 38 4.47 -7.48 -17.11
CA LYS A 38 3.12 -8.06 -17.23
C LYS A 38 3.06 -9.50 -17.72
N ASP A 39 3.99 -9.90 -18.59
CA ASP A 39 4.06 -11.23 -19.19
C ASP A 39 5.08 -12.14 -18.47
N LYS A 40 5.61 -11.68 -17.31
CA LYS A 40 6.61 -12.38 -16.51
C LYS A 40 5.97 -13.06 -15.31
N GLY A 41 6.57 -14.13 -14.83
CA GLY A 41 6.17 -14.77 -13.56
C GLY A 41 6.69 -14.02 -12.33
N TYR A 42 6.22 -14.41 -11.14
CA TYR A 42 6.66 -13.82 -9.86
C TYR A 42 8.18 -13.83 -9.71
N SER A 43 8.82 -14.98 -9.93
CA SER A 43 10.27 -15.13 -9.78
C SER A 43 11.07 -14.18 -10.67
N GLU A 44 10.61 -13.95 -11.90
CA GLU A 44 11.26 -13.01 -12.83
C GLU A 44 11.03 -11.55 -12.41
N PHE A 45 9.85 -11.24 -11.86
CA PHE A 45 9.57 -9.92 -11.31
C PHE A 45 10.49 -9.62 -10.11
N ILE A 46 10.66 -10.56 -9.18
CA ILE A 46 11.60 -10.42 -8.07
C ILE A 46 13.03 -10.25 -8.57
N ALA A 47 13.48 -11.07 -9.52
CA ALA A 47 14.82 -10.92 -10.12
C ALA A 47 15.01 -9.53 -10.77
N HIS A 48 13.95 -8.98 -11.37
CA HIS A 48 13.97 -7.62 -11.90
C HIS A 48 14.10 -6.57 -10.79
N LEU A 49 13.36 -6.73 -9.67
CA LEU A 49 13.49 -5.87 -8.50
C LEU A 49 14.92 -5.88 -7.95
N GLU A 50 15.52 -7.05 -7.79
CA GLU A 50 16.90 -7.20 -7.31
C GLU A 50 17.92 -6.52 -8.22
N LEU A 51 17.71 -6.60 -9.54
CA LEU A 51 18.56 -5.92 -10.51
C LEU A 51 18.47 -4.39 -10.38
N ILE A 52 17.27 -3.85 -10.15
CA ILE A 52 17.07 -2.40 -10.05
C ILE A 52 17.47 -1.82 -8.69
N THR A 53 17.33 -2.58 -7.60
CA THR A 53 17.74 -2.19 -6.24
C THR A 53 19.21 -2.51 -5.97
N ARG A 54 19.84 -3.33 -6.83
CA ARG A 54 21.22 -3.83 -6.70
C ARG A 54 21.44 -4.63 -5.40
N ARG A 55 20.37 -5.24 -4.87
CA ARG A 55 20.38 -5.96 -3.61
C ARG A 55 19.30 -7.04 -3.62
N MET A 56 19.55 -8.13 -2.91
CA MET A 56 18.57 -9.20 -2.76
C MET A 56 17.30 -8.68 -2.07
N CYS A 57 16.13 -9.04 -2.58
CA CYS A 57 14.84 -8.69 -1.98
C CYS A 57 14.52 -9.80 -0.96
N LYS A 58 14.40 -9.45 0.32
CA LYS A 58 14.05 -10.44 1.36
C LYS A 58 12.56 -10.70 1.36
N ASP A 59 11.80 -9.62 1.39
CA ASP A 59 10.35 -9.62 1.33
C ASP A 59 9.89 -8.44 0.47
N VAL A 60 8.78 -8.62 -0.24
CA VAL A 60 8.21 -7.62 -1.16
C VAL A 60 6.74 -7.45 -0.85
N TYR A 61 6.30 -6.20 -0.86
CA TYR A 61 4.94 -5.81 -0.51
C TYR A 61 4.40 -4.84 -1.54
N TYR A 62 3.08 -4.69 -1.60
CA TYR A 62 2.44 -3.64 -2.38
C TYR A 62 1.34 -2.96 -1.57
N CYS A 63 1.09 -1.68 -1.86
CA CYS A 63 -0.01 -0.92 -1.30
C CYS A 63 -0.71 -0.12 -2.41
N PRO A 64 -2.06 -0.19 -2.52
CA PRO A 64 -2.82 0.68 -3.41
C PRO A 64 -2.66 2.16 -3.05
N ASP A 65 -2.58 3.02 -4.06
CA ASP A 65 -2.55 4.47 -3.84
C ASP A 65 -3.84 4.93 -3.14
N GLY A 66 -3.70 5.84 -2.16
CA GLY A 66 -4.80 6.33 -1.34
C GLY A 66 -5.19 5.46 -0.14
N GLN A 67 -4.54 4.32 0.08
CA GLN A 67 -4.65 3.57 1.33
C GLN A 67 -3.42 3.81 2.22
N THR A 68 -3.63 3.80 3.54
CA THR A 68 -2.53 3.79 4.50
C THR A 68 -1.84 2.43 4.47
N LEU A 69 -0.54 2.39 4.82
CA LEU A 69 0.18 1.13 4.91
C LEU A 69 -0.48 0.16 5.91
N CYS A 70 -1.06 0.67 7.00
CA CYS A 70 -1.76 -0.17 7.97
C CYS A 70 -3.01 -0.88 7.39
N ARG A 71 -3.65 -0.32 6.35
CA ARG A 71 -4.88 -0.87 5.76
C ARG A 71 -4.66 -1.59 4.43
N GLY A 72 -3.70 -1.14 3.62
CA GLY A 72 -3.55 -1.57 2.23
C GLY A 72 -2.32 -2.42 1.94
N PHE A 73 -1.50 -2.73 2.94
CA PHE A 73 -0.24 -3.42 2.75
C PHE A 73 -0.45 -4.92 2.60
N ALA A 74 -0.09 -5.44 1.42
CA ALA A 74 -0.23 -6.84 1.06
C ALA A 74 1.12 -7.43 0.66
N THR A 75 1.38 -8.68 1.07
CA THR A 75 2.62 -9.39 0.74
C THR A 75 2.57 -9.94 -0.68
N LEU A 76 3.73 -10.02 -1.32
CA LEU A 76 3.91 -10.60 -2.64
C LEU A 76 4.95 -11.74 -2.52
N GLN A 77 4.47 -12.97 -2.28
CA GLN A 77 5.32 -14.12 -1.92
C GLN A 77 5.31 -15.24 -2.96
N ASN A 78 4.30 -15.29 -3.82
CA ASN A 78 4.09 -16.36 -4.77
C ASN A 78 3.36 -15.89 -6.04
N ASP A 79 3.19 -16.78 -7.02
CA ASP A 79 2.52 -16.46 -8.29
C ASP A 79 1.03 -16.09 -8.14
N CYS A 80 0.34 -16.59 -7.11
CA CYS A 80 -1.06 -16.22 -6.83
C CYS A 80 -1.14 -14.75 -6.39
N ASP A 81 -0.35 -14.36 -5.39
CA ASP A 81 -0.30 -12.97 -4.90
C ASP A 81 0.12 -12.02 -6.04
N TYR A 82 1.06 -12.47 -6.87
CA TYR A 82 1.52 -11.71 -8.02
C TYR A 82 0.42 -11.52 -9.08
N HIS A 83 -0.41 -12.55 -9.32
CA HIS A 83 -1.55 -12.44 -10.22
C HIS A 83 -2.57 -11.41 -9.71
N GLU A 84 -2.92 -11.47 -8.42
CA GLU A 84 -3.80 -10.48 -7.79
C GLU A 84 -3.22 -9.06 -7.89
N PHE A 85 -1.92 -8.91 -7.64
CA PHE A 85 -1.23 -7.63 -7.84
C PHE A 85 -1.36 -7.09 -9.27
N LEU A 86 -1.21 -7.95 -10.29
CA LEU A 86 -1.35 -7.55 -11.70
C LEU A 86 -2.79 -7.13 -12.02
N GLU A 87 -3.79 -7.85 -11.51
CA GLU A 87 -5.21 -7.48 -11.64
C GLU A 87 -5.48 -6.13 -10.98
N TYR A 88 -5.01 -5.93 -9.75
CA TYR A 88 -5.13 -4.65 -9.04
C TYR A 88 -4.49 -3.50 -9.80
N LEU A 89 -3.31 -3.70 -10.37
CA LEU A 89 -2.61 -2.67 -11.12
C LEU A 89 -3.30 -2.32 -12.44
N HIS A 90 -3.93 -3.32 -13.09
CA HIS A 90 -4.71 -3.11 -14.30
C HIS A 90 -5.99 -2.29 -14.02
N ASP A 91 -6.68 -2.59 -12.91
CA ASP A 91 -7.93 -1.92 -12.52
C ASP A 91 -7.71 -0.56 -11.86
N LYS A 92 -6.69 -0.46 -11.00
CA LYS A 92 -6.33 0.73 -10.23
C LYS A 92 -5.00 1.27 -10.74
N LYS A 93 -5.03 2.48 -11.31
CA LYS A 93 -3.91 3.08 -12.05
C LYS A 93 -2.63 3.36 -11.25
N LYS A 94 -2.59 3.15 -9.93
CA LYS A 94 -1.45 3.48 -9.07
C LYS A 94 -1.32 2.52 -7.90
N VAL A 95 -0.20 1.81 -7.88
CA VAL A 95 0.22 0.92 -6.79
C VAL A 95 1.69 1.23 -6.50
N THR A 96 2.05 1.23 -5.22
CA THR A 96 3.44 1.33 -4.76
C THR A 96 3.90 -0.03 -4.30
N VAL A 97 5.06 -0.47 -4.78
CA VAL A 97 5.75 -1.69 -4.35
C VAL A 97 6.84 -1.30 -3.36
N TYR A 98 6.90 -1.99 -2.23
CA TYR A 98 7.89 -1.78 -1.18
C TYR A 98 8.81 -2.99 -1.13
N VAL A 99 10.12 -2.74 -1.15
CA VAL A 99 11.14 -3.78 -1.03
C VAL A 99 11.78 -3.71 0.35
N ASP A 100 11.65 -4.80 1.10
CA ASP A 100 12.35 -5.00 2.35
C ASP A 100 13.61 -5.85 2.11
N HIS A 101 14.76 -5.31 2.53
CA HIS A 101 16.05 -5.97 2.44
C HIS A 101 16.50 -6.61 3.77
N PHE A 102 15.75 -6.38 4.84
CA PHE A 102 16.10 -6.72 6.22
C PHE A 102 15.16 -7.74 6.87
N ARG A 103 13.96 -7.96 6.30
CA ARG A 103 12.91 -8.85 6.85
C ARG A 103 12.46 -8.37 8.23
N GLU A 104 11.89 -7.18 8.26
CA GLU A 104 11.29 -6.61 9.46
C GLU A 104 9.93 -7.27 9.75
N PRO A 105 9.52 -7.41 11.01
CA PRO A 105 8.23 -8.00 11.38
C PRO A 105 7.09 -6.98 11.19
N LEU A 106 6.88 -6.54 9.95
CA LEU A 106 6.00 -5.42 9.62
C LEU A 106 4.53 -5.66 10.03
N PHE A 107 4.03 -6.89 9.90
CA PHE A 107 2.65 -7.21 10.26
C PHE A 107 2.40 -7.13 11.77
N ASP A 108 3.38 -7.50 12.60
CA ASP A 108 3.29 -7.31 14.06
C ASP A 108 3.16 -5.82 14.38
N TRP A 109 3.86 -4.96 13.65
CA TRP A 109 3.78 -3.50 13.83
C TRP A 109 2.44 -2.93 13.41
N ILE A 110 1.87 -3.44 12.31
CA ILE A 110 0.52 -3.08 11.85
C ILE A 110 -0.53 -3.50 12.89
N GLU A 111 -0.44 -4.71 13.45
CA GLU A 111 -1.39 -5.19 14.48
C GLU A 111 -1.30 -4.38 15.79
N MET A 112 -0.12 -3.85 16.12
CA MET A 112 0.10 -3.00 17.30
C MET A 112 -0.31 -1.54 17.11
N GLU A 113 -0.64 -1.14 15.89
CA GLU A 113 -1.17 0.17 15.59
C GLU A 113 -2.66 0.15 15.93
N GLU A 114 -3.03 0.80 17.04
CA GLU A 114 -4.43 0.89 17.45
C GLU A 114 -5.22 1.52 16.28
N PRO A 115 -6.33 0.91 15.83
CA PRO A 115 -7.16 1.56 14.85
C PRO A 115 -7.62 2.87 15.47
N GLU A 116 -7.27 4.01 14.85
CA GLU A 116 -7.90 5.28 15.18
C GLU A 116 -9.40 5.04 15.05
N VAL A 117 -10.08 4.89 16.19
CA VAL A 117 -11.54 4.86 16.23
C VAL A 117 -11.97 6.23 15.74
N GLU A 118 -12.48 6.28 14.51
CA GLU A 118 -13.26 7.42 14.06
C GLU A 118 -14.44 7.52 15.03
N ASP A 119 -14.34 8.41 16.01
CA ASP A 119 -15.42 8.76 16.92
C ASP A 119 -16.47 9.55 16.12
N ASP A 120 -17.26 8.82 15.35
CA ASP A 120 -18.42 9.34 14.63
C ASP A 120 -19.63 9.45 15.58
N THR A 121 -19.44 10.11 16.73
CA THR A 121 -20.53 10.54 17.61
C THR A 121 -20.74 12.05 17.56
N ASN A 122 -20.82 12.61 16.36
CA ASN A 122 -21.50 13.89 16.14
C ASN A 122 -23.03 13.68 16.08
N SER A 123 -23.63 13.21 17.20
CA SER A 123 -25.07 13.34 17.41
C SER A 123 -25.36 14.75 17.92
N ASN A 124 -25.41 15.71 16.99
CA ASN A 124 -26.16 16.93 17.22
C ASN A 124 -27.65 16.56 17.27
N GLU A 125 -28.17 16.27 18.47
CA GLU A 125 -29.61 16.20 18.72
C GLU A 125 -30.08 17.55 19.28
N ASP A 126 -30.53 18.36 18.33
CA ASP A 126 -31.62 19.35 18.35
C ASP A 126 -31.92 20.17 19.63
N GLU A 127 -31.95 21.48 19.41
CA GLU A 127 -32.48 22.54 20.24
C GLU A 127 -33.87 22.21 20.82
N VAL A 128 -34.00 22.19 22.14
CA VAL A 128 -35.30 22.23 22.82
C VAL A 128 -35.75 23.68 22.96
N ASP A 129 -36.55 24.14 22.00
CA ASP A 129 -37.26 25.43 22.08
C ASP A 129 -38.46 25.28 23.03
N VAL A 130 -38.32 25.78 24.27
CA VAL A 130 -39.40 25.79 25.25
C VAL A 130 -40.37 26.92 24.91
N ILE A 131 -41.53 26.56 24.35
CA ILE A 131 -42.61 27.50 24.04
C ILE A 131 -43.35 27.87 25.34
N ASP A 132 -43.10 29.07 25.84
CA ASP A 132 -44.00 29.75 26.79
C ASP A 132 -45.25 30.23 26.06
N LYS A 133 -46.45 29.76 26.47
CA LYS A 133 -47.70 30.52 26.36
C LYS A 133 -48.65 30.26 27.53
N GLU A 134 -48.87 31.33 28.29
CA GLU A 134 -49.93 31.57 29.26
C GLU A 134 -51.33 31.27 28.70
N VAL A 135 -52.21 30.72 29.55
CA VAL A 135 -53.66 30.96 29.55
C VAL A 135 -54.14 31.09 30.99
#